data_AF-A0A1S2UEM6-F1
#
_entry.id   AF-A0A1S2UEM6-F1
#
_cell.length_a   1.000
_cell.length_b   1.000
_cell.length_c   1.000
_cell.angle_alpha   90.00
_cell.angle_beta   90.00
_cell.angle_gamma   90.00
#
_symmetry.space_group_name_H-M   'P 1'
#
loop_
_entity.id
_entity.type
_entity.pdbx_description
1 polymer ?
#
loop_
_entity_poly.entity_id
_entity_poly.type
_entity_poly.pdbx_seq_one_letter_code
_entity_poly.pdbx_strand_id
1 'polypeptide(L)'
;MTAIWLKILPYIAVLLLVVGSLFGVYHHGVTVANAEWQAKWSDRDARDEAAKALNEAAERTKEQSRQQAINKVVQNGQALIDTATAAVVAANRESDRVRSAADGVASRLAASQASSNSCTAASRAAATRDAALLADVLKRADQRAGDLATTADQARARGLTCERAYDALGK
;
A
#
# COMPACT_ATOMS: atom_id res chain seq x y z
N MET A 1 -17.45 -94.26 19.61
CA MET A 1 -17.08 -92.86 19.27
C MET A 1 -16.62 -92.02 20.46
N THR A 2 -16.80 -92.46 21.72
CA THR A 2 -16.49 -91.69 22.94
C THR A 2 -15.02 -91.76 23.41
N ALA A 3 -14.31 -92.87 23.18
CA ALA A 3 -12.93 -93.07 23.67
C ALA A 3 -11.86 -92.24 22.94
N ILE A 4 -12.07 -91.91 21.65
CA ILE A 4 -11.15 -91.07 20.87
C ILE A 4 -11.29 -89.60 21.30
N TRP A 5 -12.52 -89.14 21.54
CA TRP A 5 -12.81 -87.80 22.05
C TRP A 5 -12.16 -87.52 23.41
N LEU A 6 -12.22 -88.49 24.35
CA LEU A 6 -11.56 -88.38 25.66
C LEU A 6 -10.04 -88.25 25.58
N LYS A 7 -9.40 -88.84 24.55
CA LYS A 7 -7.94 -88.74 24.33
C LYS A 7 -7.53 -87.44 23.63
N ILE A 8 -8.40 -86.84 22.81
CA ILE A 8 -8.12 -85.63 22.03
C ILE A 8 -8.40 -84.34 22.84
N LEU A 9 -9.36 -84.39 23.76
CA LEU A 9 -9.76 -83.26 24.61
C LEU A 9 -8.60 -82.54 25.32
N PRO A 10 -7.60 -83.22 25.93
CA PRO A 10 -6.47 -82.52 26.55
C PRO A 10 -5.59 -81.78 25.53
N TYR A 11 -5.40 -82.31 24.32
CA TYR A 11 -4.63 -81.63 23.27
C TYR A 11 -5.34 -80.38 22.75
N ILE A 12 -6.68 -80.43 22.61
CA ILE A 12 -7.48 -79.26 22.27
C ILE A 12 -7.39 -78.21 23.38
N ALA A 13 -7.49 -78.62 24.65
CA ALA A 13 -7.37 -77.70 25.79
C ALA A 13 -5.99 -77.01 25.81
N VAL A 14 -4.90 -77.76 25.58
CA VAL A 14 -3.55 -77.20 25.47
C VAL A 14 -3.44 -76.24 24.28
N LEU A 15 -3.97 -76.60 23.12
CA LEU A 15 -3.98 -75.70 21.95
C LEU A 15 -4.73 -74.39 22.23
N LEU A 16 -5.89 -74.46 22.88
CA LEU A 16 -6.68 -73.28 23.24
C LEU A 16 -5.93 -72.39 24.25
N LEU A 17 -5.21 -72.98 25.22
CA LEU A 17 -4.36 -72.23 26.15
C LEU A 17 -3.19 -71.54 25.44
N VAL A 18 -2.56 -72.22 24.48
CA VAL A 18 -1.47 -71.64 23.68
C VAL A 18 -2.00 -70.50 22.81
N VAL A 19 -3.10 -70.70 22.10
CA VAL A 19 -3.69 -69.65 21.25
C VAL A 19 -4.17 -68.47 22.10
N GLY A 20 -4.84 -68.73 23.23
CA GLY A 20 -5.30 -67.69 24.15
C GLY A 20 -4.15 -66.88 24.75
N SER A 21 -3.03 -67.52 25.12
CA SER A 21 -1.87 -66.82 25.65
C SER A 21 -1.16 -65.98 24.58
N LEU A 22 -0.97 -66.52 23.38
CA LEU A 22 -0.41 -65.77 22.25
C LEU A 22 -1.29 -64.57 21.87
N PHE A 23 -2.61 -64.75 21.84
CA PHE A 23 -3.57 -63.70 21.58
C PHE A 23 -3.51 -62.60 22.65
N GLY A 24 -3.45 -62.97 23.92
CA GLY A 24 -3.32 -62.04 25.04
C GLY A 24 -2.03 -61.22 24.98
N VAL A 25 -0.89 -61.87 24.73
CA VAL A 25 0.42 -61.19 24.59
C VAL A 25 0.42 -60.25 23.38
N TYR A 26 -0.11 -60.68 22.24
CA TYR A 26 -0.22 -59.85 21.04
C TYR A 26 -1.08 -58.61 21.29
N HIS A 27 -2.29 -58.79 21.84
CA HIS A 27 -3.18 -57.67 22.13
C HIS A 27 -2.57 -56.69 23.14
N HIS A 28 -1.92 -57.20 24.19
CA HIS A 28 -1.22 -56.35 25.14
C HIS A 28 -0.11 -55.54 24.46
N GLY A 29 0.70 -56.18 23.60
CA GLY A 29 1.73 -55.49 22.82
C GLY A 29 1.16 -54.40 21.92
N VAL A 30 0.07 -54.68 21.19
CA VAL A 30 -0.62 -53.70 20.35
C VAL A 30 -1.16 -52.53 21.18
N THR A 31 -1.80 -52.80 22.32
CA THR A 31 -2.35 -51.74 23.18
C THR A 31 -1.24 -50.84 23.75
N VAL A 32 -0.13 -51.42 24.22
CA VAL A 32 1.01 -50.65 24.75
C VAL A 32 1.66 -49.83 23.64
N ALA A 33 1.93 -50.44 22.47
CA ALA A 33 2.52 -49.73 21.34
C ALA A 33 1.61 -48.59 20.86
N ASN A 34 0.30 -48.82 20.77
CA ASN A 34 -0.65 -47.79 20.36
C ASN A 34 -0.72 -46.65 21.38
N ALA A 35 -0.69 -46.94 22.69
CA ALA A 35 -0.65 -45.91 23.73
C ALA A 35 0.63 -45.08 23.67
N GLU A 36 1.79 -45.73 23.50
CA GLU A 36 3.08 -45.05 23.37
C GLU A 36 3.11 -44.14 22.14
N TRP A 37 2.68 -44.65 20.98
CA TRP A 37 2.61 -43.85 19.75
C TRP A 37 1.62 -42.70 19.92
N GLN A 38 0.42 -42.94 20.43
CA GLN A 38 -0.59 -41.89 20.63
C GLN A 38 -0.04 -40.75 21.49
N ALA A 39 0.70 -41.06 22.57
CA ALA A 39 1.34 -40.07 23.41
C ALA A 39 2.40 -39.25 22.66
N LYS A 40 3.26 -39.91 21.87
CA LYS A 40 4.27 -39.24 21.03
C LYS A 40 3.63 -38.33 19.99
N TRP A 41 2.55 -38.79 19.34
CA TRP A 41 1.81 -38.00 18.36
C TRP A 41 1.15 -36.78 19.01
N SER A 42 0.45 -36.96 20.14
CA SER A 42 -0.18 -35.83 20.84
C SER A 42 0.82 -34.78 21.32
N ASP A 43 1.97 -35.22 21.82
CA ASP A 43 3.03 -34.35 22.30
C ASP A 43 3.70 -33.59 21.13
N ARG A 44 3.87 -34.24 19.98
CA ARG A 44 4.32 -33.58 18.76
C ARG A 44 3.28 -32.59 18.22
N ASP A 45 2.02 -32.98 18.12
CA ASP A 45 0.96 -32.11 17.59
C ASP A 45 0.78 -30.87 18.49
N ALA A 46 0.93 -31.02 19.81
CA ALA A 46 0.94 -29.88 20.73
C ALA A 46 2.14 -28.93 20.49
N ARG A 47 3.34 -29.47 20.24
CA ARG A 47 4.52 -28.66 19.88
C ARG A 47 4.35 -27.98 18.53
N ASP A 48 3.78 -28.68 17.56
CA ASP A 48 3.56 -28.14 16.21
C ASP A 48 2.52 -27.01 16.23
N GLU A 49 1.43 -27.16 16.99
CA GLU A 49 0.42 -26.11 17.21
C GLU A 49 1.04 -24.88 17.90
N ALA A 50 1.85 -25.09 18.93
CA ALA A 50 2.55 -24.02 19.63
C ALA A 50 3.57 -23.30 18.71
N ALA A 51 4.36 -24.06 17.94
CA ALA A 51 5.32 -23.50 16.98
C ALA A 51 4.60 -22.71 15.88
N LYS A 52 3.48 -23.23 15.37
CA LYS A 52 2.64 -22.54 14.40
C LYS A 52 2.13 -21.22 14.96
N ALA A 53 1.54 -21.22 16.16
CA ALA A 53 1.02 -20.01 16.79
C ALA A 53 2.11 -18.94 17.00
N LEU A 54 3.31 -19.35 17.44
CA LEU A 54 4.45 -18.45 17.59
C LEU A 54 4.93 -17.86 16.26
N ASN A 55 5.04 -18.69 15.21
CA ASN A 55 5.43 -18.24 13.89
C ASN A 55 4.40 -17.29 13.28
N GLU A 56 3.11 -17.62 13.37
CA GLU A 56 2.03 -16.75 12.92
C GLU A 56 2.04 -15.42 13.66
N ALA A 57 2.20 -15.42 14.98
CA ALA A 57 2.30 -14.19 15.77
C ALA A 57 3.49 -13.32 15.34
N ALA A 58 4.67 -13.94 15.14
CA ALA A 58 5.88 -13.24 14.69
C ALA A 58 5.70 -12.61 13.30
N GLU A 59 5.13 -13.34 12.34
CA GLU A 59 4.86 -12.82 11.00
C GLU A 59 3.77 -11.74 11.01
N ARG A 60 2.73 -11.89 11.84
CA ARG A 60 1.72 -10.84 12.03
C ARG A 60 2.31 -9.55 12.60
N THR A 61 3.25 -9.62 13.54
CA THR A 61 3.93 -8.43 14.06
C THR A 61 4.74 -7.73 12.97
N LYS A 62 5.47 -8.48 12.13
CA LYS A 62 6.20 -7.91 10.98
C LYS A 62 5.25 -7.24 10.00
N GLU A 63 4.15 -7.89 9.67
CA GLU A 63 3.14 -7.35 8.77
C GLU A 63 2.52 -6.05 9.31
N GLN A 64 2.12 -6.05 10.59
CA GLN A 64 1.58 -4.85 11.23
C GLN A 64 2.58 -3.70 11.25
N SER A 65 3.86 -3.98 11.51
CA SER A 65 4.92 -2.97 11.49
C SER A 65 5.08 -2.35 10.09
N ARG A 66 5.11 -3.18 9.04
CA ARG A 66 5.18 -2.71 7.65
C ARG A 66 3.96 -1.90 7.26
N GLN A 67 2.77 -2.36 7.62
CA GLN A 67 1.52 -1.66 7.34
C GLN A 67 1.49 -0.28 8.01
N GLN A 68 1.93 -0.18 9.27
CA GLN A 68 2.03 1.09 9.99
C GLN A 68 3.04 2.04 9.33
N ALA A 69 4.19 1.52 8.89
CA ALA A 69 5.20 2.30 8.19
C ALA A 69 4.65 2.88 6.88
N ILE A 70 3.97 2.07 6.07
CA ILE A 70 3.31 2.50 4.82
C ILE A 70 2.20 3.51 5.11
N ASN A 71 1.35 3.26 6.11
CA ASN A 71 0.28 4.20 6.48
C ASN A 71 0.84 5.58 6.82
N LYS A 72 1.99 5.64 7.51
CA LYS A 72 2.67 6.90 7.82
C LYS A 72 3.22 7.57 6.56
N VAL A 73 3.78 6.80 5.63
CA VAL A 73 4.23 7.34 4.32
C VAL A 73 3.06 7.95 3.56
N VAL A 74 1.92 7.27 3.50
CA VAL A 74 0.70 7.76 2.84
C VAL A 74 0.21 9.05 3.48
N GLN A 75 0.12 9.11 4.81
CA GLN A 75 -0.29 10.32 5.53
C GLN A 75 0.65 11.51 5.24
N ASN A 76 1.97 11.28 5.30
CA ASN A 76 2.95 12.31 4.98
C ASN A 76 2.90 12.74 3.50
N GLY A 77 2.65 11.79 2.59
CA GLY A 77 2.45 12.06 1.16
C GLY A 77 1.23 12.94 0.91
N GLN A 78 0.11 12.64 1.59
CA GLN A 78 -1.10 13.45 1.50
C GLN A 78 -0.87 14.88 2.02
N ALA A 79 -0.22 15.03 3.17
CA ALA A 79 0.10 16.35 3.72
C ALA A 79 0.99 17.19 2.77
N LEU A 80 1.92 16.53 2.05
CA LEU A 80 2.74 17.17 1.03
C LEU A 80 1.90 17.65 -0.16
N ILE A 81 0.97 16.82 -0.64
CA ILE A 81 0.04 17.15 -1.73
C ILE A 81 -0.86 18.32 -1.33
N ASP A 82 -1.40 18.30 -0.12
CA ASP A 82 -2.29 19.36 0.39
C ASP A 82 -1.55 20.70 0.47
N THR A 83 -0.31 20.67 0.99
CA THR A 83 0.56 21.85 1.07
C THR A 83 0.88 22.41 -0.33
N ALA A 84 1.25 21.54 -1.27
CA ALA A 84 1.52 21.95 -2.65
C ALA A 84 0.26 22.53 -3.32
N THR A 85 -0.90 21.92 -3.10
CA THR A 85 -2.18 22.39 -3.64
C THR A 85 -2.53 23.78 -3.10
N ALA A 86 -2.34 24.01 -1.79
CA ALA A 86 -2.56 25.32 -1.19
C ALA A 86 -1.61 26.38 -1.76
N ALA A 87 -0.34 26.03 -1.99
CA ALA A 87 0.63 26.92 -2.63
C ALA A 87 0.24 27.27 -4.07
N VAL A 88 -0.24 26.30 -4.86
CA VAL A 88 -0.75 26.54 -6.22
C VAL A 88 -1.95 27.48 -6.21
N VAL A 89 -2.90 27.30 -5.28
CA VAL A 89 -4.04 28.21 -5.14
C VAL A 89 -3.60 29.63 -4.81
N ALA A 90 -2.63 29.80 -3.90
CA ALA A 90 -2.08 31.12 -3.58
C ALA A 90 -1.37 31.75 -4.79
N ALA A 91 -0.53 30.99 -5.49
CA ALA A 91 0.17 31.44 -6.69
C ALA A 91 -0.79 31.85 -7.81
N ASN A 92 -1.86 31.08 -8.03
CA ASN A 92 -2.88 31.38 -9.04
C ASN A 92 -3.60 32.71 -8.75
N ARG A 93 -3.90 32.99 -7.48
CA ARG A 93 -4.53 34.27 -7.08
C ARG A 93 -3.62 35.47 -7.38
N GLU A 94 -2.32 35.36 -7.11
CA GLU A 94 -1.39 36.44 -7.45
C GLU A 94 -1.20 36.57 -8.96
N SER A 95 -1.16 35.45 -9.67
CA SER A 95 -1.08 35.40 -11.14
C SER A 95 -2.30 36.06 -11.79
N ASP A 96 -3.51 35.81 -11.27
CA ASP A 96 -4.75 36.46 -11.72
C ASP A 96 -4.71 37.98 -11.49
N ARG A 97 -4.16 38.44 -10.36
CA ARG A 97 -3.99 39.87 -10.08
C ARG A 97 -3.01 40.52 -11.05
N VAL A 98 -1.88 39.88 -11.34
CA VAL A 98 -0.88 40.38 -12.30
C VAL A 98 -1.49 40.48 -13.70
N ARG A 99 -2.19 39.42 -14.15
CA ARG A 99 -2.87 39.42 -15.46
C ARG A 99 -3.94 40.51 -15.55
N SER A 100 -4.75 40.65 -14.51
CA SER A 100 -5.77 41.71 -14.43
C SER A 100 -5.15 43.12 -14.40
N ALA A 101 -4.01 43.29 -13.73
CA ALA A 101 -3.27 44.55 -13.73
C ALA A 101 -2.71 44.89 -15.12
N ALA A 102 -2.19 43.90 -15.84
CA ALA A 102 -1.72 44.08 -17.21
C ALA A 102 -2.85 44.52 -18.16
N ASP A 103 -4.01 43.86 -18.09
CA ASP A 103 -5.22 44.27 -18.82
C ASP A 103 -5.66 45.69 -18.43
N GLY A 104 -5.59 46.01 -17.13
CA GLY A 104 -5.90 47.33 -16.58
C GLY A 104 -4.93 48.43 -17.05
N VAL A 105 -3.66 48.12 -17.32
CA VAL A 105 -2.68 49.07 -17.88
C VAL A 105 -2.91 49.23 -19.38
N ALA A 106 -3.11 48.14 -20.12
CA ALA A 106 -3.38 48.19 -21.56
C ALA A 106 -4.67 48.98 -21.88
N SER A 107 -5.73 48.77 -21.10
CA SER A 107 -7.00 49.50 -21.24
C SER A 107 -6.86 50.98 -20.91
N ARG A 108 -6.14 51.34 -19.84
CA ARG A 108 -5.85 52.74 -19.49
C ARG A 108 -5.01 53.43 -20.56
N LEU A 109 -4.02 52.75 -21.12
CA LEU A 109 -3.25 53.27 -22.24
C LEU A 109 -4.16 53.51 -23.45
N ALA A 110 -5.02 52.55 -23.81
CA ALA A 110 -5.97 52.71 -24.91
C ALA A 110 -6.90 53.92 -24.71
N ALA A 111 -7.44 54.11 -23.51
CA ALA A 111 -8.28 55.26 -23.18
C ALA A 111 -7.52 56.59 -23.28
N SER A 112 -6.28 56.65 -22.77
CA SER A 112 -5.45 57.88 -22.83
C SER A 112 -5.05 58.28 -24.26
N GLN A 113 -4.80 57.28 -25.11
CA GLN A 113 -4.39 57.50 -26.50
C GLN A 113 -5.57 57.93 -27.38
N ALA A 114 -6.81 57.59 -27.01
CA ALA A 114 -8.02 57.97 -27.72
C ALA A 114 -8.39 59.47 -27.57
N SER A 115 -7.96 60.14 -26.50
CA SER A 115 -8.28 61.55 -26.23
C SER A 115 -7.23 62.56 -26.76
N SER A 116 -6.25 62.12 -27.56
CA SER A 116 -5.05 62.90 -27.89
C SER A 116 -5.02 63.45 -29.35
N ASN A 117 -4.32 64.59 -29.57
CA ASN A 117 -4.24 65.36 -30.84
C ASN A 117 -3.97 64.55 -32.13
N SER A 118 -4.61 64.91 -33.26
CA SER A 118 -4.65 64.10 -34.50
C SER A 118 -3.31 63.79 -35.18
N CYS A 119 -2.27 64.63 -35.03
CA CYS A 119 -1.02 64.53 -35.78
C CYS A 119 -0.21 63.24 -35.54
N THR A 120 -0.48 62.48 -34.46
CA THR A 120 0.23 61.22 -34.15
C THR A 120 -0.70 60.01 -34.02
N ALA A 121 -1.93 60.10 -34.54
CA ALA A 121 -2.97 59.06 -34.40
C ALA A 121 -2.50 57.64 -34.78
N ALA A 122 -1.80 57.48 -35.90
CA ALA A 122 -1.30 56.17 -36.36
C ALA A 122 -0.28 55.55 -35.38
N SER A 123 0.69 56.35 -34.90
CA SER A 123 1.70 55.88 -33.94
C SER A 123 1.08 55.47 -32.59
N ARG A 124 0.04 56.19 -32.14
CA ARG A 124 -0.67 55.85 -30.90
C ARG A 124 -1.49 54.56 -31.05
N ALA A 125 -2.14 54.37 -32.19
CA ALA A 125 -2.89 53.15 -32.49
C ALA A 125 -1.97 51.91 -32.57
N ALA A 126 -0.73 52.07 -33.01
CA ALA A 126 0.29 51.01 -32.91
C ALA A 126 0.63 50.71 -31.44
N ALA A 127 0.95 51.74 -30.65
CA ALA A 127 1.30 51.57 -29.23
C ALA A 127 0.19 50.91 -28.39
N THR A 128 -1.10 51.18 -28.67
CA THR A 128 -2.21 50.52 -27.98
C THR A 128 -2.34 49.04 -28.35
N ARG A 129 -2.13 48.69 -29.63
CA ARG A 129 -2.07 47.29 -30.06
C ARG A 129 -0.89 46.55 -29.44
N ASP A 130 0.28 47.19 -29.40
CA ASP A 130 1.49 46.59 -28.82
C ASP A 130 1.30 46.31 -27.33
N ALA A 131 0.70 47.24 -26.58
CA ALA A 131 0.40 47.03 -25.16
C ALA A 131 -0.62 45.90 -24.93
N ALA A 132 -1.66 45.81 -25.77
CA ALA A 132 -2.62 44.71 -25.71
C ALA A 132 -1.96 43.35 -26.03
N LEU A 133 -1.08 43.31 -27.04
CA LEU A 133 -0.30 42.13 -27.39
C LEU A 133 0.61 41.70 -26.25
N LEU A 134 1.32 42.64 -25.62
CA LEU A 134 2.20 42.36 -24.48
C LEU A 134 1.43 41.81 -23.28
N ALA A 135 0.26 42.36 -22.97
CA ALA A 135 -0.60 41.84 -21.90
C ALA A 135 -1.06 40.39 -22.19
N ASP A 136 -1.44 40.11 -23.44
CA ASP A 136 -1.88 38.78 -23.89
C ASP A 136 -0.74 37.76 -23.93
N VAL A 137 0.46 38.16 -24.39
CA VAL A 137 1.67 37.33 -24.33
C VAL A 137 2.07 37.02 -22.89
N LEU A 138 2.06 38.03 -22.00
CA LEU A 138 2.35 37.84 -20.58
C LEU A 138 1.38 36.83 -19.97
N LYS A 139 0.07 36.97 -20.24
CA LYS A 139 -0.97 36.06 -19.74
C LYS A 139 -0.76 34.61 -20.18
N ARG A 140 -0.45 34.39 -21.47
CA ARG A 140 -0.16 33.04 -21.97
C ARG A 140 1.12 32.45 -21.41
N ALA A 141 2.17 33.26 -21.27
CA ALA A 141 3.44 32.82 -20.71
C ALA A 141 3.28 32.42 -19.23
N ASP A 142 2.62 33.25 -18.45
CA ASP A 142 2.30 33.01 -17.03
C ASP A 142 1.45 31.75 -16.84
N GLN A 143 0.37 31.61 -17.63
CA GLN A 143 -0.47 30.42 -17.59
C GLN A 143 0.32 29.15 -17.91
N ARG A 144 1.16 29.19 -18.96
CA ARG A 144 1.98 28.03 -19.33
C ARG A 144 3.01 27.68 -18.26
N ALA A 145 3.59 28.68 -17.59
CA ALA A 145 4.50 28.47 -16.48
C ALA A 145 3.79 27.79 -15.29
N GLY A 146 2.57 28.23 -14.97
CA GLY A 146 1.73 27.61 -13.93
C GLY A 146 1.37 26.15 -14.22
N ASP A 147 1.02 25.81 -15.47
CA ASP A 147 0.73 24.44 -15.87
C ASP A 147 1.96 23.52 -15.72
N LEU A 148 3.13 24.02 -16.11
CA LEU A 148 4.40 23.31 -15.97
C LEU A 148 4.77 23.09 -14.50
N ALA A 149 4.66 24.14 -13.68
CA ALA A 149 4.92 24.07 -12.25
C ALA A 149 4.01 23.05 -11.56
N THR A 150 2.71 23.08 -11.86
CA THR A 150 1.73 22.12 -11.33
C THR A 150 2.11 20.68 -11.67
N THR A 151 2.49 20.43 -12.92
CA THR A 151 2.89 19.10 -13.37
C THR A 151 4.17 18.64 -12.66
N ALA A 152 5.17 19.52 -12.54
CA ALA A 152 6.44 19.22 -11.88
C ALA A 152 6.25 18.94 -10.38
N ASP A 153 5.45 19.75 -9.69
CA ASP A 153 5.17 19.58 -8.26
C ASP A 153 4.42 18.27 -7.98
N GLN A 154 3.43 17.92 -8.82
CA GLN A 154 2.73 16.65 -8.71
C GLN A 154 3.64 15.45 -8.96
N ALA A 155 4.47 15.51 -9.99
CA ALA A 155 5.45 14.46 -10.29
C ALA A 155 6.43 14.27 -9.11
N ARG A 156 6.92 15.38 -8.56
CA ARG A 156 7.82 15.37 -7.41
C ARG A 156 7.16 14.81 -6.15
N ALA A 157 5.94 15.23 -5.83
CA ALA A 157 5.21 14.75 -4.66
C ALA A 157 4.97 13.23 -4.74
N ARG A 158 4.57 12.73 -5.91
CA ARG A 158 4.40 11.29 -6.16
C ARG A 158 5.73 10.54 -6.05
N GLY A 159 6.78 11.05 -6.70
CA GLY A 159 8.12 10.44 -6.66
C GLY A 159 8.67 10.31 -5.24
N LEU A 160 8.61 11.39 -4.45
CA LEU A 160 9.05 11.39 -3.05
C LEU A 160 8.23 10.43 -2.18
N THR A 161 6.94 10.27 -2.47
CA THR A 161 6.09 9.32 -1.74
C THR A 161 6.48 7.87 -2.08
N CYS A 162 6.74 7.57 -3.35
CA CYS A 162 7.23 6.24 -3.77
C CYS A 162 8.59 5.90 -3.16
N GLU A 163 9.54 6.82 -3.19
CA GLU A 163 10.88 6.64 -2.59
C GLU A 163 10.77 6.35 -1.09
N ARG A 164 9.99 7.16 -0.36
CA ARG A 164 9.76 6.94 1.08
C ARG A 164 9.03 5.64 1.38
N ALA A 165 8.12 5.19 0.51
CA ALA A 165 7.42 3.92 0.67
C ALA A 165 8.41 2.75 0.54
N TYR A 166 9.33 2.84 -0.43
CA TYR A 166 10.39 1.85 -0.59
C TYR A 166 11.34 1.84 0.61
N ASP A 167 11.81 3.01 1.05
CA ASP A 167 12.69 3.13 2.22
C ASP A 167 12.04 2.64 3.52
N ALA A 168 10.71 2.75 3.64
CA ALA A 168 9.94 2.26 4.77
C ALA A 168 9.83 0.73 4.81
N LEU A 169 10.02 0.05 3.67
CA LEU A 169 10.02 -1.42 3.58
C LEU A 169 11.43 -2.01 3.70
N GLY A 170 12.47 -1.23 3.40
CA GLY A 170 13.88 -1.62 3.51
C GLY A 170 14.50 -1.46 4.90
N LYS A 171 13.74 -0.90 5.85
CA LYS A 171 14.11 -0.76 7.27
C LYS A 171 13.32 -1.75 8.11
#